data_AF-A0A954XU23-F1
#
_entry.id   AF-A0A954XU23-F1
#
_cell.length_a   1.000
_cell.length_b   1.000
_cell.length_c   1.000
_cell.angle_alpha   90.00
_cell.angle_beta   90.00
_cell.angle_gamma   90.00
#
_symmetry.space_group_name_H-M   'P 1'
#
loop_
_entity.id
_entity.type
_entity.pdbx_description
1 polymer ?
#
loop_
_entity_poly.entity_id
_entity_poly.type
_entity_poly.pdbx_seq_one_letter_code
_entity_poly.pdbx_strand_id
1 'polypeptide(L)'
;TDYRDVYFEEPETLAMKLRSDFMQHAAGRLRETLTAGDVDDDTVVAVQGVACLFGFTRVSLVLKEVVKDIRGRLVVFFPGEYEDNNYRLLDARDGWNYLAVPITLHNGVND
;
A
#
# COMPACT_ATOMS: atom_id res chain seq x y z
N THR A 1 -5.32 -29.14 -1.06
CA THR A 1 -4.55 -28.81 -2.28
C THR A 1 -5.47 -28.38 -3.41
N ASP A 2 -6.67 -28.97 -3.54
CA ASP A 2 -7.71 -28.60 -4.52
C ASP A 2 -8.07 -27.11 -4.66
N TYR A 3 -8.12 -26.37 -3.55
CA TYR A 3 -8.68 -25.01 -3.56
C TYR A 3 -7.93 -24.01 -4.44
N ARG A 4 -6.61 -24.21 -4.63
CA ARG A 4 -5.79 -23.35 -5.49
C ARG A 4 -5.96 -23.70 -6.96
N ASP A 5 -6.13 -24.98 -7.27
CA ASP A 5 -6.16 -25.49 -8.64
C ASP A 5 -7.45 -25.09 -9.36
N VAL A 6 -8.58 -25.03 -8.63
CA VAL A 6 -9.87 -24.49 -9.11
C VAL A 6 -9.76 -23.04 -9.59
N TYR A 7 -8.91 -22.20 -8.97
CA TYR A 7 -8.72 -20.82 -9.44
C TYR A 7 -7.90 -20.73 -10.73
N PHE A 8 -7.08 -21.72 -11.03
CA PHE A 8 -6.37 -21.79 -12.31
C PHE A 8 -7.27 -22.31 -13.43
N GLU A 9 -8.23 -23.18 -13.10
CA GLU A 9 -9.25 -23.67 -14.03
C GLU A 9 -10.32 -22.61 -14.34
N GLU A 10 -10.76 -21.84 -13.32
CA GLU A 10 -11.76 -20.78 -13.47
C GLU A 10 -11.29 -19.43 -12.88
N PRO A 11 -10.40 -18.68 -13.58
CA PRO A 11 -9.81 -17.44 -13.08
C PRO A 11 -10.82 -16.34 -12.73
N GLU A 12 -12.00 -16.36 -13.34
CA GLU A 12 -13.05 -15.36 -13.09
C GLU A 12 -13.60 -15.40 -11.66
N THR A 13 -13.60 -16.58 -11.04
CA THR A 13 -14.04 -16.75 -9.64
C THR A 13 -13.10 -16.05 -8.64
N LEU A 14 -11.83 -15.86 -9.02
CA LEU A 14 -10.84 -15.15 -8.23
C LEU A 14 -11.14 -13.64 -8.19
N ALA A 15 -11.64 -13.09 -9.29
CA ALA A 15 -11.90 -11.66 -9.44
C ALA A 15 -12.91 -11.14 -8.40
N MET A 16 -13.94 -11.93 -8.08
CA MET A 16 -14.93 -11.55 -7.06
C MET A 16 -14.31 -11.44 -5.66
N LYS A 17 -13.52 -12.42 -5.23
CA LYS A 17 -12.88 -12.39 -3.90
C LYS A 17 -11.79 -11.33 -3.79
N LEU A 18 -11.03 -11.11 -4.86
CA LEU A 18 -10.03 -10.05 -4.92
C LEU A 18 -10.67 -8.66 -4.79
N ARG A 19 -11.86 -8.47 -5.37
CA ARG A 19 -12.59 -7.19 -5.31
C ARG A 19 -13.16 -6.87 -3.94
N SER A 20 -13.54 -7.87 -3.13
CA SER A 20 -14.20 -7.62 -1.83
C SER A 20 -13.21 -7.58 -0.65
N ASP A 21 -12.30 -8.55 -0.55
CA ASP A 21 -11.62 -8.83 0.73
C ASP A 21 -10.12 -8.56 0.69
N PHE A 22 -9.52 -8.52 -0.50
CA PHE A 22 -8.06 -8.40 -0.64
C PHE A 22 -7.50 -7.11 -0.04
N MET A 23 -8.21 -5.99 -0.24
CA MET A 23 -7.80 -4.70 0.32
C MET A 23 -7.76 -4.76 1.86
N GLN A 24 -8.81 -5.31 2.48
CA GLN A 24 -8.90 -5.48 3.92
C GLN A 24 -7.84 -6.45 4.45
N HIS A 25 -7.55 -7.52 3.70
CA HIS A 25 -6.48 -8.44 4.04
C HIS A 25 -5.10 -7.76 4.02
N ALA A 26 -4.79 -7.00 2.95
CA ALA A 26 -3.54 -6.25 2.85
C ALA A 26 -3.39 -5.21 3.97
N ALA A 27 -4.47 -4.49 4.29
CA ALA A 27 -4.51 -3.56 5.42
C ALA A 27 -4.31 -4.28 6.76
N GLY A 28 -4.94 -5.44 6.96
CA GLY A 28 -4.79 -6.27 8.16
C GLY A 28 -3.34 -6.70 8.39
N ARG A 29 -2.66 -7.16 7.33
CA ARG A 29 -1.23 -7.54 7.40
C ARG A 29 -0.33 -6.38 7.80
N LEU A 30 -0.60 -5.18 7.31
CA LEU A 30 0.13 -3.98 7.72
C LEU A 30 -0.21 -3.58 9.16
N ARG A 31 -1.49 -3.63 9.55
CA ARG A 31 -1.96 -3.35 10.91
C ARG A 31 -1.29 -4.24 11.95
N GLU A 32 -1.19 -5.55 11.68
CA GLU A 32 -0.49 -6.50 12.56
C GLU A 32 0.92 -6.03 12.94
N THR A 33 1.65 -5.47 11.97
CA THR A 33 2.99 -4.93 12.21
C THR A 33 2.94 -3.59 12.95
N LEU A 34 2.04 -2.67 12.56
CA LEU A 34 1.87 -1.38 13.21
C LEU A 34 1.47 -1.50 14.70
N THR A 35 0.72 -2.54 15.05
CA THR A 35 0.22 -2.79 16.41
C THR A 35 1.01 -3.85 17.17
N ALA A 36 2.17 -4.27 16.68
CA ALA A 36 3.03 -5.24 17.38
C ALA A 36 3.51 -4.70 18.75
N GLY A 37 3.73 -5.58 19.72
CA GLY A 37 3.97 -5.16 21.12
C GLY A 37 5.23 -4.31 21.33
N ASP A 38 6.21 -4.42 20.43
CA ASP A 38 7.49 -3.72 20.43
C ASP A 38 7.49 -2.44 19.56
N VAL A 39 6.38 -2.13 18.89
CA VAL A 39 6.23 -0.88 18.13
C VAL A 39 5.65 0.19 19.05
N ASP A 40 6.24 1.36 19.07
CA ASP A 40 5.80 2.53 19.85
C ASP A 40 5.92 3.83 19.05
N ASP A 41 5.91 4.98 19.72
CA ASP A 41 6.01 6.31 19.13
C ASP A 41 7.40 6.67 18.60
N ASP A 42 8.46 5.98 19.05
CA ASP A 42 9.84 6.14 18.53
C ASP A 42 10.17 5.13 17.41
N THR A 43 9.22 4.24 17.09
CA THR A 43 9.42 3.20 16.08
C THR A 43 9.05 3.68 14.67
N VAL A 44 9.84 3.25 13.68
CA VAL A 44 9.54 3.43 12.25
C VAL A 44 9.19 2.09 11.61
N VAL A 45 7.98 1.96 11.10
CA VAL A 45 7.56 0.80 10.29
C VAL A 45 7.81 1.08 8.82
N ALA A 46 8.60 0.23 8.18
CA ALA A 46 8.94 0.33 6.77
C ALA A 46 8.10 -0.64 5.92
N VAL A 47 7.44 -0.13 4.88
CA VAL A 47 6.65 -0.92 3.92
C VAL A 47 7.33 -0.92 2.57
N GLN A 48 7.59 -2.12 2.06
CA GLN A 48 8.25 -2.37 0.79
C GLN A 48 7.40 -3.28 -0.09
N GLY A 49 7.60 -3.19 -1.41
CA GLY A 49 6.89 -4.04 -2.37
C GLY A 49 5.44 -3.60 -2.66
N VAL A 50 5.09 -2.33 -2.41
CA VAL A 50 3.73 -1.83 -2.67
C VAL A 50 3.30 -1.89 -4.15
N ALA A 51 4.26 -2.02 -5.08
CA ALA A 51 3.96 -2.30 -6.49
C ALA A 51 3.15 -3.59 -6.69
N CYS A 52 3.32 -4.60 -5.82
CA CYS A 52 2.59 -5.86 -5.91
C CYS A 52 1.08 -5.71 -5.71
N LEU A 53 0.61 -4.56 -5.21
CA LEU A 53 -0.81 -4.24 -5.09
C LEU A 53 -1.43 -3.75 -6.41
N PHE A 54 -0.61 -3.38 -7.39
CA PHE A 54 -1.08 -2.92 -8.70
C PHE A 54 -1.98 -3.97 -9.36
N GLY A 55 -3.10 -3.53 -9.94
CA GLY A 55 -4.11 -4.41 -10.52
C GLY A 55 -5.08 -5.04 -9.50
N PHE A 56 -4.76 -5.02 -8.20
CA PHE A 56 -5.62 -5.55 -7.14
C PHE A 56 -6.28 -4.46 -6.30
N THR A 57 -5.51 -3.48 -5.84
CA THR A 57 -6.03 -2.35 -5.05
C THR A 57 -5.11 -1.14 -5.15
N ARG A 58 -5.58 0.02 -4.67
CA ARG A 58 -4.77 1.24 -4.58
C ARG A 58 -4.04 1.24 -3.24
N VAL A 59 -2.74 1.52 -3.26
CA VAL A 59 -1.92 1.72 -2.04
C VAL A 59 -2.59 2.71 -1.09
N SER A 60 -3.20 3.76 -1.66
CA SER A 60 -3.92 4.78 -0.93
C SER A 60 -5.06 4.29 -0.05
N LEU A 61 -5.82 3.31 -0.54
CA LEU A 61 -6.93 2.72 0.20
C LEU A 61 -6.41 1.89 1.37
N VAL A 62 -5.35 1.10 1.14
CA VAL A 62 -4.69 0.31 2.19
C VAL A 62 -4.17 1.23 3.30
N LEU A 63 -3.49 2.33 2.94
CA LEU A 63 -2.97 3.29 3.92
C LEU A 63 -4.09 4.00 4.69
N LYS A 64 -5.21 4.32 4.02
CA LYS A 64 -6.37 4.94 4.66
C LYS A 64 -6.98 4.04 5.75
N GLU A 65 -7.00 2.73 5.55
CA GLU A 65 -7.53 1.77 6.53
C GLU A 65 -6.67 1.65 7.80
N VAL A 66 -5.36 1.93 7.71
CA VAL A 66 -4.42 1.76 8.83
C VAL A 66 -3.92 3.08 9.44
N VAL A 67 -4.35 4.23 8.92
CA VAL A 67 -3.82 5.54 9.34
C VAL A 67 -3.96 5.79 10.85
N LYS A 68 -5.00 5.23 11.49
CA LYS A 68 -5.25 5.35 12.92
C LYS A 68 -4.45 4.37 13.78
N ASP A 69 -3.84 3.37 13.16
CA ASP A 69 -3.05 2.34 13.84
C ASP A 69 -1.55 2.71 13.90
N ILE A 70 -1.13 3.76 13.20
CA ILE A 70 0.25 4.25 13.18
C ILE A 70 0.55 4.93 14.52
N ARG A 71 1.38 4.28 15.36
CA ARG A 71 1.81 4.83 16.66
C ARG A 71 3.03 5.74 16.56
N GLY A 72 4.05 5.33 15.80
CA GLY A 72 5.24 6.12 15.50
C GLY A 72 5.18 6.68 14.08
N ARG A 73 6.09 6.21 13.21
CA ARG A 73 6.17 6.65 11.81
C ARG A 73 5.99 5.48 10.84
N LEU A 74 5.40 5.78 9.69
CA LEU A 74 5.28 4.85 8.56
C LEU A 74 6.10 5.37 7.39
N VAL A 75 7.03 4.56 6.91
CA VAL A 75 7.81 4.83 5.69
C VAL A 75 7.35 3.88 4.61
N VAL A 76 6.93 4.41 3.46
CA VAL A 76 6.51 3.62 2.31
C VAL A 76 7.53 3.79 1.19
N PHE A 77 8.18 2.69 0.81
CA PHE A 77 9.05 2.65 -0.36
C PHE A 77 8.16 2.55 -1.60
N PHE A 78 7.87 3.70 -2.21
CA PHE A 78 6.98 3.81 -3.35
C PHE A 78 7.79 3.75 -4.66
N PRO A 79 7.64 2.69 -5.47
CA PRO A 79 8.40 2.50 -6.70
C PRO A 79 7.71 3.20 -7.87
N GLY A 80 7.66 4.53 -7.81
CA GLY A 80 6.97 5.35 -8.79
C GLY A 80 7.47 6.78 -8.80
N GLU A 81 6.73 7.64 -9.49
CA GLU A 81 7.04 9.05 -9.62
C GLU A 81 6.30 9.88 -8.57
N TYR A 82 6.94 10.97 -8.16
CA TYR A 82 6.35 12.01 -7.36
C TYR A 82 6.52 13.35 -8.09
N GLU A 83 5.42 14.00 -8.43
CA GLU A 83 5.38 15.31 -9.10
C GLU A 83 4.16 16.09 -8.57
N ASP A 84 4.31 17.37 -8.24
CA ASP A 84 3.22 18.25 -7.79
C ASP A 84 2.32 17.64 -6.70
N ASN A 85 2.94 17.06 -5.66
CA ASN A 85 2.27 16.39 -4.56
C ASN A 85 1.42 15.16 -4.96
N ASN A 86 1.76 14.54 -6.10
CA ASN A 86 1.03 13.43 -6.68
C ASN A 86 1.94 12.22 -6.85
N TYR A 87 1.52 11.08 -6.29
CA TYR A 87 2.23 9.81 -6.42
C TYR A 87 1.65 8.98 -7.56
N ARG A 88 2.47 8.57 -8.54
CA ARG A 88 2.05 7.75 -9.69
C ARG A 88 2.88 6.47 -9.78
N LEU A 89 2.19 5.34 -9.90
CA LEU A 89 2.80 4.02 -10.09
C LEU A 89 2.49 3.51 -11.51
N LEU A 90 3.53 3.18 -12.31
CA LEU A 90 3.39 2.60 -13.66
C LEU A 90 2.50 3.41 -14.62
N ASP A 91 2.76 4.72 -14.79
CA ASP A 91 1.96 5.63 -15.64
C ASP A 91 0.45 5.61 -15.34
N ALA A 92 0.05 5.17 -14.15
CA ALA A 92 -1.34 5.17 -13.76
C ALA A 92 -1.90 6.60 -13.83
N ARG A 93 -2.94 6.77 -14.64
CA ARG A 93 -3.62 8.06 -14.85
C ARG A 93 -4.13 8.69 -13.56
N ASP A 94 -4.47 7.84 -12.59
CA ASP A 94 -4.93 8.26 -11.27
C ASP A 94 -3.75 8.31 -10.31
N GLY A 95 -2.98 9.39 -10.37
CA GLY A 95 -2.11 9.73 -9.25
C GLY A 95 -2.93 10.02 -7.99
N TRP A 96 -2.31 9.86 -6.83
CA TRP A 96 -2.94 10.22 -5.57
C TRP A 96 -2.16 11.28 -4.81
N ASN A 97 -2.86 12.32 -4.39
CA ASN A 97 -2.37 13.30 -3.42
C ASN A 97 -2.62 12.76 -2.00
N TYR A 98 -1.52 12.47 -1.31
CA TYR A 98 -1.54 12.08 0.09
C TYR A 98 -0.73 13.09 0.90
N LEU A 99 -1.11 13.29 2.15
CA LEU A 99 -0.42 14.18 3.10
C LEU A 99 0.90 13.58 3.61
N ALA A 100 1.56 12.74 2.80
CA ALA A 100 2.87 12.21 3.11
C ALA A 100 3.94 13.26 2.84
N VAL A 101 5.02 13.20 3.63
CA VAL A 101 6.22 13.98 3.37
C VAL A 101 7.08 13.17 2.39
N PRO A 102 7.29 13.63 1.15
CA PRO A 102 8.14 12.93 0.19
C PRO A 102 9.61 12.99 0.64
N ILE A 103 10.32 11.87 0.50
CA ILE A 103 11.77 11.81 0.63
C ILE A 103 12.32 11.49 -0.77
N THR A 104 12.70 12.53 -1.50
CA THR A 104 13.22 12.45 -2.86
C THR A 104 14.63 13.01 -2.92
N LEU A 105 15.40 12.63 -3.95
CA LEU A 105 16.80 13.07 -4.12
C LEU A 105 16.93 14.61 -4.15
N HIS A 106 15.95 15.27 -4.74
CA HIS A 106 15.79 16.72 -4.75
C HIS A 106 14.82 17.02 -3.61
N ASN A 107 15.24 17.75 -2.58
CA ASN A 107 14.49 17.99 -1.32
C ASN A 107 13.18 18.79 -1.49
N GLY A 108 12.24 18.36 -2.34
CA GLY A 108 10.98 19.05 -2.61
C GLY A 108 11.14 20.47 -3.17
N VAL A 109 12.33 20.86 -3.61
CA VAL A 109 12.59 22.12 -4.30
C VAL A 109 12.44 21.84 -5.78
N ASN A 110 11.31 22.26 -6.34
CA ASN A 110 11.17 22.41 -7.78
C ASN A 110 12.18 23.46 -8.24
N ASP A 111 13.00 23.15 -9.25
CA ASP A 111 13.73 24.17 -10.03
C ASP A 111 12.74 25.11 -10.74
#